data_AF-A0A4Q5TV38-F1
#
_entry.id   AF-A0A4Q5TV38-F1
#
_cell.length_a   1.000
_cell.length_b   1.000
_cell.length_c   1.000
_cell.angle_alpha   90.00
_cell.angle_beta   90.00
_cell.angle_gamma   90.00
#
_symmetry.space_group_name_H-M   'P 1'
#
loop_
_entity.id
_entity.type
_entity.pdbx_description
1 polymer ?
#
loop_
_entity_poly.entity_id
_entity_poly.type
_entity_poly.pdbx_seq_one_letter_code
_entity_poly.pdbx_strand_id
1 'polypeptide(L)'
;YPLMRPFALGLAILIFPALIALMNGVLKPTVTATTAMVKDSDKAIAVLLKQKEDAIKKTDQYQMYVGEDGSGDSDRWYKYTHPEDPNREDEGMLDKLAHGIDFAMAKASYNFRNSIKQWMSEVLQVLYAAASLCINTIRTFYLIILAILGPLVLAFAVFDGFEHTLTVWIARYVNIFLWLPIANIFGSIIGKVQENMLRYDISQVNQQGDTFFSSTDTAYLVFLIIGIIGYFSVPTVANYVVHAGGGNSIVSKVNSLVVGGASSTMRGTAAAGGMVADAMGNAYRESRGGEASSGNDYFKNKLKSED
;
A
#
# COMPACT_ATOMS: atom_id res chain seq x y z
N TYR A 1 24.38 40.28 -9.71
CA TYR A 1 25.46 40.99 -8.99
C TYR A 1 26.37 40.00 -8.29
N PRO A 2 27.42 39.50 -8.97
CA PRO A 2 28.35 38.50 -8.40
C PRO A 2 29.06 38.97 -7.12
N LEU A 3 29.41 40.26 -7.06
CA LEU A 3 30.10 40.88 -5.92
C LEU A 3 29.27 40.94 -4.62
N MET A 4 27.93 40.98 -4.71
CA MET A 4 27.04 41.05 -3.54
C MET A 4 26.69 39.66 -2.97
N ARG A 5 26.91 38.60 -3.75
CA ARG A 5 26.59 37.22 -3.38
C ARG A 5 27.29 36.73 -2.10
N PRO A 6 28.63 36.88 -1.93
CA PRO A 6 29.31 36.48 -0.69
C PRO A 6 28.74 37.16 0.55
N PHE A 7 28.41 38.45 0.46
CA PHE A 7 27.82 39.20 1.57
C PHE A 7 26.39 38.73 1.89
N ALA A 8 25.56 38.51 0.86
CA ALA A 8 24.20 38.02 1.03
C ALA A 8 24.16 36.60 1.61
N LEU A 9 25.02 35.70 1.14
CA LEU A 9 25.11 34.33 1.65
C LEU A 9 25.72 34.30 3.07
N GLY A 10 26.73 35.14 3.34
CA GLY A 10 27.28 35.31 4.68
C GLY A 10 26.23 35.78 5.69
N LEU A 11 25.41 36.77 5.31
CA LEU A 11 24.27 37.19 6.12
C LEU A 11 23.27 36.05 6.31
N ALA A 12 22.90 35.35 5.24
CA ALA A 12 21.96 34.23 5.28
C ALA A 12 22.41 33.08 6.18
N ILE A 13 23.72 32.85 6.33
CA ILE A 13 24.30 31.89 7.29
C ILE A 13 24.09 32.38 8.73
N LEU A 14 24.33 33.66 9.02
CA LEU A 14 24.12 34.24 10.35
C LEU A 14 22.65 34.18 10.78
N ILE A 15 21.72 34.41 9.85
CA ILE A 15 20.27 34.33 10.10
C ILE A 15 19.65 33.00 9.65
N PHE A 16 20.45 31.93 9.54
CA PHE A 16 19.98 30.67 8.97
C PHE A 16 18.75 30.06 9.65
N PRO A 17 18.60 30.09 11.00
CA PRO A 17 17.37 29.65 11.65
C PRO A 17 16.13 30.41 11.16
N ALA A 18 16.25 31.73 10.91
CA ALA A 18 15.17 32.54 10.37
C ALA A 18 14.89 32.21 8.90
N LEU A 19 15.91 31.87 8.10
CA LEU A 19 15.74 31.40 6.73
C LEU A 19 14.92 30.10 6.67
N ILE A 20 15.25 29.13 7.53
CA ILE A 20 14.49 27.88 7.65
C ILE A 20 13.06 28.15 8.13
N ALA A 21 12.88 29.05 9.11
CA ALA A 21 11.55 29.44 9.58
C ALA A 21 10.72 30.09 8.45
N LEU A 22 11.34 30.92 7.61
CA LEU A 22 10.69 31.52 6.45
C LEU A 22 10.27 30.46 5.43
N MET A 23 11.18 29.54 5.07
CA MET A 23 10.88 28.44 4.15
C MET A 23 9.71 27.59 4.67
N ASN A 24 9.76 27.22 5.95
CA ASN A 24 8.67 26.49 6.60
C ASN A 24 7.38 27.31 6.61
N GLY A 25 7.44 28.61 6.85
CA GLY A 25 6.30 29.52 6.82
C GLY A 25 5.61 29.56 5.46
N VAL A 26 6.38 29.64 4.37
CA VAL A 26 5.86 29.63 3.00
C VAL A 26 5.21 28.29 2.66
N LEU A 27 5.78 27.17 3.12
CA LEU A 27 5.28 25.83 2.79
C LEU A 27 4.15 25.35 3.73
N LYS A 28 4.06 25.87 4.96
CA LYS A 28 3.08 25.44 5.99
C LYS A 28 1.60 25.49 5.57
N PRO A 29 1.13 26.46 4.77
CA PRO A 29 -0.26 26.48 4.28
C PRO A 29 -0.63 25.20 3.53
N THR A 30 0.29 24.63 2.74
CA THR A 30 0.05 23.38 1.99
C THR A 30 -0.19 22.20 2.93
N VAL A 31 0.59 22.08 4.02
CA VAL A 31 0.40 21.06 5.05
C VAL A 31 -0.93 21.26 5.77
N THR A 32 -1.26 22.50 6.11
CA THR A 32 -2.46 22.83 6.88
C THR A 32 -3.72 22.49 6.08
N ALA A 33 -3.77 22.90 4.81
CA ALA A 33 -4.89 22.60 3.92
C ALA A 33 -5.05 21.10 3.68
N THR A 34 -3.95 20.39 3.38
CA THR A 34 -4.01 18.95 3.13
C THR A 34 -4.35 18.13 4.37
N THR A 35 -3.90 18.57 5.55
CA THR A 35 -4.29 17.93 6.83
C THR A 35 -5.78 18.11 7.11
N ALA A 36 -6.37 19.26 6.76
CA ALA A 36 -7.81 19.46 6.88
C ALA A 36 -8.58 18.48 5.97
N MET A 37 -8.13 18.29 4.72
CA MET A 37 -8.75 17.34 3.79
C MET A 37 -8.79 15.90 4.32
N VAL A 38 -7.68 15.42 4.91
CA VAL A 38 -7.64 14.08 5.53
C VAL A 38 -8.60 14.00 6.72
N LYS A 39 -8.57 14.99 7.61
CA LYS A 39 -9.45 15.01 8.80
C LYS A 39 -10.92 15.00 8.44
N ASP A 40 -11.32 15.72 7.39
CA ASP A 40 -12.71 15.74 6.93
C ASP A 40 -13.10 14.40 6.31
N SER A 41 -12.18 13.75 5.59
CA SER A 41 -12.37 12.39 5.10
C SER A 41 -12.54 11.37 6.24
N ASP A 42 -11.68 11.43 7.27
CA ASP A 42 -11.75 10.52 8.43
C ASP A 42 -13.07 10.66 9.18
N LYS A 43 -13.56 11.90 9.35
CA LYS A 43 -14.88 12.16 9.96
C LYS A 43 -16.02 11.56 9.14
N ALA A 44 -16.00 11.74 7.82
CA ALA A 44 -17.04 11.19 6.94
C ALA A 44 -17.08 9.65 7.02
N ILE A 45 -15.91 9.00 7.01
CA ILE A 45 -15.78 7.56 7.17
C ILE A 45 -16.30 7.11 8.53
N ALA A 46 -15.95 7.79 9.63
CA ALA A 46 -16.41 7.43 10.97
C ALA A 46 -17.95 7.46 11.09
N VAL A 47 -18.59 8.46 10.47
CA VAL A 47 -20.06 8.54 10.41
C VAL A 47 -20.66 7.38 9.62
N LEU A 48 -20.08 7.06 8.46
CA LEU A 48 -20.56 5.97 7.61
C LEU A 48 -20.34 4.59 8.23
N LEU A 49 -19.23 4.37 8.94
CA LEU A 49 -18.99 3.14 9.68
C LEU A 49 -20.05 2.92 10.76
N LYS A 50 -20.43 3.98 11.50
CA LYS A 50 -21.51 3.90 12.49
C LYS A 50 -22.86 3.57 11.83
N GLN A 51 -23.17 4.21 10.70
CA GLN A 51 -24.39 3.92 9.95
C GLN A 51 -24.42 2.48 9.40
N LYS A 52 -23.26 1.97 8.96
CA LYS A 52 -23.10 0.58 8.52
C LYS A 52 -23.31 -0.38 9.68
N GLU A 53 -22.75 -0.11 10.85
CA GLU A 53 -22.96 -0.92 12.06
C GLU A 53 -24.45 -0.97 12.45
N ASP A 54 -25.12 0.17 12.45
CA ASP A 54 -26.56 0.27 12.75
C ASP A 54 -27.42 -0.43 11.69
N ALA A 55 -27.01 -0.43 10.42
CA ALA A 55 -27.68 -1.14 9.34
C ALA A 55 -27.48 -2.67 9.45
N ILE A 56 -26.25 -3.12 9.75
CA ILE A 56 -25.93 -4.54 9.91
C ILE A 56 -26.71 -5.15 11.09
N LYS A 57 -26.87 -4.42 12.20
CA LYS A 57 -27.67 -4.88 13.35
C LYS A 57 -29.15 -5.13 13.00
N LYS A 58 -29.66 -4.47 11.96
CA LYS A 58 -31.05 -4.61 11.50
C LYS A 58 -31.25 -5.75 10.51
N THR A 59 -30.19 -6.30 9.94
CA THR A 59 -30.28 -7.40 8.96
C THR A 59 -30.67 -8.72 9.61
N ASP A 60 -31.50 -9.50 8.92
CA ASP A 60 -32.01 -10.79 9.40
C ASP A 60 -30.88 -11.79 9.67
N GLN A 61 -29.82 -11.80 8.86
CA GLN A 61 -28.67 -12.68 9.05
C GLN A 61 -27.87 -12.37 10.33
N TYR A 62 -27.76 -11.09 10.70
CA TYR A 62 -27.13 -10.72 11.96
C TYR A 62 -27.97 -11.22 13.14
N GLN A 63 -29.30 -11.09 13.06
CA GLN A 63 -30.22 -11.62 14.06
C GLN A 63 -30.23 -13.16 14.10
N MET A 64 -30.02 -13.83 12.96
CA MET A 64 -29.99 -15.30 12.83
C MET A 64 -28.69 -15.94 13.32
N TYR A 65 -27.51 -15.38 13.01
CA TYR A 65 -26.24 -16.05 13.29
C TYR A 65 -25.44 -15.44 14.45
N VAL A 66 -25.72 -14.20 14.84
CA VAL A 66 -25.01 -13.50 15.92
C VAL A 66 -25.98 -13.14 17.05
N GLY A 67 -27.11 -12.49 16.76
CA GLY A 67 -28.04 -11.99 17.79
C GLY A 67 -27.40 -10.91 18.69
N GLU A 68 -28.15 -10.36 19.65
CA GLU A 68 -27.63 -9.37 20.62
C GLU A 68 -26.61 -9.97 21.62
N ASP A 69 -26.63 -11.29 21.81
CA ASP A 69 -25.84 -12.04 22.80
C ASP A 69 -24.72 -12.91 22.19
N GLY A 70 -24.58 -12.92 20.85
CA GLY A 70 -23.61 -13.77 20.15
C GLY A 70 -24.07 -15.23 19.95
N SER A 71 -25.27 -15.60 20.41
CA SER A 71 -25.77 -16.99 20.40
C SER A 71 -26.51 -17.37 19.10
N GLY A 72 -27.01 -16.39 18.34
CA GLY A 72 -27.75 -16.62 17.09
C GLY A 72 -29.11 -17.30 17.32
N ASP A 73 -30.08 -17.03 16.44
CA ASP A 73 -31.44 -17.57 16.53
C ASP A 73 -31.57 -18.85 15.66
N SER A 74 -31.43 -20.01 16.33
CA SER A 74 -31.53 -21.34 15.71
C SER A 74 -32.91 -21.63 15.10
N ASP A 75 -33.97 -21.03 15.66
CA ASP A 75 -35.34 -21.22 15.20
C ASP A 75 -35.59 -20.44 13.90
N ARG A 76 -35.02 -19.24 13.77
CA ARG A 76 -35.03 -18.49 12.51
C ARG A 76 -34.19 -19.15 11.42
N TRP A 77 -33.04 -19.71 11.76
CA TRP A 77 -32.23 -20.47 10.81
C TRP A 77 -32.97 -21.68 10.26
N TYR A 78 -33.67 -22.41 11.12
CA TYR A 78 -34.44 -23.59 10.72
C TYR A 78 -35.57 -23.24 9.75
N LYS A 79 -36.36 -22.20 10.09
CA LYS A 79 -37.43 -21.66 9.22
C LYS A 79 -36.93 -21.24 7.83
N TYR A 80 -35.71 -20.74 7.74
CA TYR A 80 -35.11 -20.29 6.49
C TYR A 80 -34.56 -21.44 5.64
N THR A 81 -34.03 -22.49 6.29
CA THR A 81 -33.38 -23.62 5.61
C THR A 81 -34.36 -24.75 5.26
N HIS A 82 -35.48 -24.85 5.97
CA HIS A 82 -36.51 -25.89 5.78
C HIS A 82 -37.88 -25.24 5.55
N PRO A 83 -38.14 -24.67 4.35
CA PRO A 83 -39.40 -23.98 4.06
C PRO A 83 -40.63 -24.90 3.96
N GLU A 84 -40.42 -26.22 3.87
CA GLU A 84 -41.52 -27.21 3.79
C GLU A 84 -42.04 -27.64 5.18
N ASP A 85 -41.28 -27.42 6.27
CA ASP A 85 -41.74 -27.57 7.66
C ASP A 85 -41.26 -26.40 8.55
N PRO A 86 -41.84 -25.20 8.39
CA PRO A 86 -41.40 -24.00 9.10
C PRO A 86 -41.72 -24.02 10.61
N ASN A 87 -42.53 -24.96 11.10
CA ASN A 87 -42.92 -25.05 12.52
C ASN A 87 -42.24 -26.20 13.27
N ARG A 88 -41.38 -27.00 12.61
CA ARG A 88 -40.78 -28.22 13.17
C ARG A 88 -41.83 -29.25 13.60
N GLU A 89 -42.93 -29.34 12.85
CA GLU A 89 -44.06 -30.22 13.16
C GLU A 89 -43.77 -31.70 12.82
N ASP A 90 -42.85 -31.98 11.89
CA ASP A 90 -42.46 -33.33 11.44
C ASP A 90 -41.05 -33.78 11.89
N GLU A 91 -40.36 -32.97 12.73
CA GLU A 91 -39.01 -33.31 13.19
C GLU A 91 -38.97 -34.45 14.23
N GLY A 92 -38.32 -35.56 13.87
CA GLY A 92 -37.93 -36.60 14.82
C GLY A 92 -36.83 -36.15 15.80
N MET A 93 -36.65 -36.88 16.91
CA MET A 93 -35.62 -36.57 17.92
C MET A 93 -34.18 -36.64 17.37
N LEU A 94 -33.95 -37.47 16.36
CA LEU A 94 -32.66 -37.56 15.65
C LEU A 94 -32.46 -36.40 14.67
N ASP A 95 -33.52 -35.95 13.98
CA ASP A 95 -33.45 -34.83 13.05
C ASP A 95 -33.16 -33.52 13.78
N LYS A 96 -33.78 -33.29 14.96
CA LYS A 96 -33.44 -32.14 15.84
C LYS A 96 -31.97 -32.07 16.22
N LEU A 97 -31.34 -33.22 16.47
CA LEU A 97 -29.91 -33.28 16.78
C LEU A 97 -29.06 -32.99 15.55
N ALA A 98 -29.41 -33.56 14.39
CA ALA A 98 -28.71 -33.35 13.12
C ALA A 98 -28.78 -31.88 12.69
N HIS A 99 -29.97 -31.27 12.71
CA HIS A 99 -30.17 -29.87 12.34
C HIS A 99 -29.51 -28.89 13.33
N GLY A 100 -29.42 -29.23 14.62
CA GLY A 100 -28.64 -28.47 15.60
C GLY A 100 -27.12 -28.50 15.31
N ILE A 101 -26.59 -29.65 14.86
CA ILE A 101 -25.19 -29.79 14.43
C ILE A 101 -24.95 -29.01 13.13
N ASP A 102 -25.86 -29.08 12.17
CA ASP A 102 -25.77 -28.33 10.91
C ASP A 102 -25.82 -26.82 11.15
N PHE A 103 -26.69 -26.35 12.06
CA PHE A 103 -26.71 -24.94 12.49
C PHE A 103 -25.40 -24.53 13.15
N ALA A 104 -24.90 -25.34 14.08
CA ALA A 104 -23.63 -25.07 14.75
C ALA A 104 -22.46 -25.04 13.76
N MET A 105 -22.44 -25.93 12.76
CA MET A 105 -21.43 -25.97 11.70
C MET A 105 -21.56 -24.78 10.74
N ALA A 106 -22.78 -24.39 10.37
CA ALA A 106 -23.05 -23.20 9.54
C ALA A 106 -22.63 -21.91 10.26
N LYS A 107 -22.97 -21.79 11.55
CA LYS A 107 -22.55 -20.69 12.41
C LYS A 107 -21.03 -20.66 12.59
N ALA A 108 -20.40 -21.82 12.82
CA ALA A 108 -18.95 -21.93 12.93
C ALA A 108 -18.25 -21.54 11.61
N SER A 109 -18.77 -21.97 10.47
CA SER A 109 -18.27 -21.60 9.14
C SER A 109 -18.41 -20.10 8.86
N TYR A 110 -19.56 -19.50 9.20
CA TYR A 110 -19.81 -18.07 9.09
C TYR A 110 -18.84 -17.25 9.98
N ASN A 111 -18.74 -17.61 11.27
CA ASN A 111 -17.83 -16.96 12.21
C ASN A 111 -16.36 -17.14 11.80
N PHE A 112 -15.96 -18.32 11.32
CA PHE A 112 -14.59 -18.57 10.86
C PHE A 112 -14.23 -17.69 9.65
N ARG A 113 -15.13 -17.61 8.65
CA ARG A 113 -14.93 -16.75 7.47
C ARG A 113 -14.87 -15.27 7.86
N ASN A 114 -15.71 -14.82 8.79
CA ASN A 114 -15.68 -13.44 9.28
C ASN A 114 -14.41 -13.14 10.09
N SER A 115 -13.97 -14.07 10.94
CA SER A 115 -12.74 -13.94 11.73
C SER A 115 -11.48 -13.84 10.87
N ILE A 116 -11.35 -14.64 9.81
CA ILE A 116 -10.21 -14.53 8.88
C ILE A 116 -10.19 -13.16 8.20
N LYS A 117 -11.35 -12.66 7.78
CA LYS A 117 -11.45 -11.33 7.15
C LYS A 117 -11.07 -10.22 8.13
N GLN A 118 -11.57 -10.30 9.36
CA GLN A 118 -11.24 -9.33 10.41
C GLN A 118 -9.74 -9.33 10.71
N TRP A 119 -9.15 -10.53 10.87
CA TRP A 119 -7.71 -10.68 11.07
C TRP A 119 -6.89 -10.13 9.90
N MET A 120 -7.27 -10.43 8.65
CA MET A 120 -6.60 -9.89 7.45
C MET A 120 -6.69 -8.36 7.39
N SER A 121 -7.86 -7.78 7.69
CA SER A 121 -8.04 -6.32 7.73
C SER A 121 -7.18 -5.67 8.81
N GLU A 122 -7.11 -6.28 9.99
CA GLU A 122 -6.32 -5.77 11.11
C GLU A 122 -4.82 -5.78 10.79
N VAL A 123 -4.32 -6.87 10.21
CA VAL A 123 -2.92 -6.95 9.73
C VAL A 123 -2.62 -5.86 8.69
N LEU A 124 -3.49 -5.66 7.70
CA LEU A 124 -3.30 -4.62 6.69
C LEU A 124 -3.40 -3.20 7.28
N GLN A 125 -4.26 -2.99 8.28
CA GLN A 125 -4.39 -1.70 8.97
C GLN A 125 -3.14 -1.38 9.79
N VAL A 126 -2.55 -2.37 10.47
CA VAL A 126 -1.26 -2.22 11.17
C VAL A 126 -0.16 -1.90 10.18
N LEU A 127 -0.11 -2.57 9.03
CA LEU A 127 0.88 -2.29 7.97
C LEU A 127 0.73 -0.89 7.40
N TYR A 128 -0.51 -0.42 7.20
CA TYR A 128 -0.79 0.95 6.77
C TYR A 128 -0.32 1.98 7.81
N ALA A 129 -0.65 1.76 9.09
CA ALA A 129 -0.20 2.61 10.18
C ALA A 129 1.33 2.66 10.26
N ALA A 130 2.00 1.50 10.14
CA ALA A 130 3.45 1.40 10.11
C ALA A 130 4.05 2.17 8.91
N ALA A 131 3.49 2.02 7.71
CA ALA A 131 3.96 2.72 6.51
C ALA A 131 3.86 4.25 6.65
N SER A 132 2.72 4.75 7.16
CA SER A 132 2.52 6.19 7.41
C SER A 132 3.50 6.75 8.45
N LEU A 133 3.75 6.00 9.53
CA LEU A 133 4.71 6.37 10.57
C LEU A 133 6.14 6.38 10.05
N CYS A 134 6.53 5.37 9.26
CA CYS A 134 7.84 5.29 8.62
C CYS A 134 8.11 6.52 7.74
N ILE A 135 7.16 6.92 6.89
CA ILE A 135 7.31 8.09 6.02
C ILE A 135 7.49 9.37 6.85
N ASN A 136 6.66 9.57 7.88
CA ASN A 136 6.76 10.73 8.75
C ASN A 136 8.11 10.80 9.48
N THR A 137 8.59 9.65 9.95
CA THR A 137 9.87 9.54 10.66
C THR A 137 11.05 9.85 9.72
N ILE A 138 11.08 9.21 8.55
CA ILE A 138 12.13 9.40 7.54
C ILE A 138 12.14 10.85 7.05
N ARG A 139 10.96 11.43 6.77
CA ARG A 139 10.82 12.84 6.39
C ARG A 139 11.44 13.76 7.43
N THR A 140 11.06 13.59 8.70
CA THR A 140 11.53 14.44 9.80
C THR A 140 13.05 14.36 9.94
N PHE A 141 13.60 13.14 9.87
CA PHE A 141 15.03 12.91 9.92
C PHE A 141 15.78 13.63 8.79
N TYR A 142 15.31 13.52 7.55
CA TYR A 142 15.93 14.21 6.41
C TYR A 142 15.85 15.74 6.51
N LEU A 143 14.72 16.30 6.97
CA LEU A 143 14.59 17.75 7.15
C LEU A 143 15.56 18.27 8.22
N ILE A 144 15.76 17.52 9.30
CA ILE A 144 16.75 17.87 10.33
C ILE A 144 18.17 17.83 9.75
N ILE A 145 18.54 16.78 9.01
CA ILE A 145 19.85 16.69 8.37
C ILE A 145 20.07 17.87 7.41
N LEU A 146 19.09 18.17 6.56
CA LEU A 146 19.20 19.28 5.61
C LEU A 146 19.28 20.64 6.32
N ALA A 147 18.60 20.81 7.45
CA ALA A 147 18.74 22.02 8.26
C ALA A 147 20.13 22.15 8.88
N ILE A 148 20.71 21.06 9.39
CA ILE A 148 22.07 21.06 9.96
C ILE A 148 23.12 21.31 8.87
N LEU A 149 22.97 20.71 7.69
CA LEU A 149 23.91 20.86 6.57
C LEU A 149 23.71 22.16 5.77
N GLY A 150 22.56 22.82 5.91
CA GLY A 150 22.21 24.01 5.13
C GLY A 150 23.26 25.13 5.18
N PRO A 151 23.76 25.56 6.36
CA PRO A 151 24.79 26.59 6.46
C PRO A 151 26.07 26.24 5.68
N LEU A 152 26.45 24.96 5.64
CA LEU A 152 27.61 24.49 4.89
C LEU A 152 27.38 24.62 3.38
N VAL A 153 26.18 24.26 2.90
CA VAL A 153 25.83 24.42 1.48
C VAL A 153 25.84 25.89 1.08
N LEU A 154 25.29 26.78 1.93
CA LEU A 154 25.33 28.22 1.70
C LEU A 154 26.77 28.74 1.65
N ALA A 155 27.68 28.23 2.47
CA ALA A 155 29.09 28.59 2.45
C ALA A 155 29.78 28.16 1.16
N PHE A 156 29.51 26.95 0.67
CA PHE A 156 30.06 26.47 -0.60
C PHE A 156 29.51 27.23 -1.82
N ALA A 157 28.23 27.63 -1.78
CA ALA A 157 27.59 28.37 -2.87
C ALA A 157 28.14 29.80 -3.08
N VAL A 158 29.04 30.28 -2.20
CA VAL A 158 29.78 31.54 -2.38
C VAL A 158 30.74 31.48 -3.57
N PHE A 159 31.26 30.29 -3.89
CA PHE A 159 32.18 30.09 -5.00
C PHE A 159 31.40 29.92 -6.32
N ASP A 160 31.79 30.64 -7.37
CA ASP A 160 31.08 30.70 -8.67
C ASP A 160 30.97 29.33 -9.39
N GLY A 161 31.72 28.29 -8.97
CA GLY A 161 31.59 26.92 -9.48
C GLY A 161 30.56 26.04 -8.74
N PHE A 162 30.10 26.48 -7.57
CA PHE A 162 29.24 25.69 -6.67
C PHE A 162 27.87 26.33 -6.44
N GLU A 163 27.48 27.33 -7.23
CA GLU A 163 26.18 28.01 -7.09
C GLU A 163 24.99 27.06 -7.15
N HIS A 164 25.07 26.02 -8.00
CA HIS A 164 24.01 25.04 -8.18
C HIS A 164 23.74 24.23 -6.90
N THR A 165 24.69 24.16 -5.97
CA THR A 165 24.53 23.39 -4.72
C THR A 165 23.43 23.99 -3.84
N LEU A 166 23.29 25.32 -3.83
CA LEU A 166 22.24 26.02 -3.12
C LEU A 166 20.87 25.72 -3.72
N THR A 167 20.74 25.83 -5.05
CA THR A 167 19.45 25.58 -5.72
C THR A 167 19.03 24.12 -5.58
N VAL A 168 19.98 23.18 -5.66
CA VAL A 168 19.75 21.76 -5.38
C VAL A 168 19.33 21.52 -3.93
N TRP A 169 19.99 22.15 -2.94
CA TRP A 169 19.62 21.99 -1.54
C TRP A 169 18.23 22.52 -1.24
N ILE A 170 17.87 23.71 -1.75
CA ILE A 170 16.52 24.26 -1.64
C ILE A 170 15.51 23.28 -2.26
N ALA A 171 15.79 22.79 -3.47
CA ALA A 171 14.90 21.85 -4.15
C ALA A 171 14.71 20.54 -3.36
N ARG A 172 15.78 19.99 -2.77
CA ARG A 172 15.69 18.80 -1.89
C ARG A 172 14.87 19.07 -0.64
N TYR A 173 15.08 20.22 0.00
CA TYR A 173 14.33 20.61 1.19
C TYR A 173 12.83 20.70 0.89
N VAL A 174 12.46 21.41 -0.17
CA VAL A 174 11.06 21.56 -0.59
C VAL A 174 10.47 20.19 -0.98
N ASN A 175 11.21 19.37 -1.73
CA ASN A 175 10.79 18.02 -2.10
C ASN A 175 10.40 17.18 -0.87
N ILE A 176 11.31 17.07 0.11
CA ILE A 176 11.06 16.28 1.33
C ILE A 176 9.94 16.91 2.16
N PHE A 177 9.86 18.23 2.20
CA PHE A 177 8.77 18.91 2.89
C PHE A 177 7.41 18.52 2.33
N LEU A 178 7.29 18.41 1.00
CA LEU A 178 6.08 18.04 0.26
C LEU A 178 5.63 16.59 0.48
N TRP A 179 6.45 15.73 1.08
CA TRP A 179 6.03 14.34 1.36
C TRP A 179 4.78 14.28 2.22
N LEU A 180 4.66 15.13 3.25
CA LEU A 180 3.47 15.15 4.10
C LEU A 180 2.22 15.66 3.36
N PRO A 181 2.25 16.82 2.67
CA PRO A 181 1.12 17.26 1.85
C PRO A 181 0.66 16.23 0.82
N ILE A 182 1.60 15.58 0.12
CA ILE A 182 1.28 14.55 -0.88
C ILE A 182 0.68 13.31 -0.22
N ALA A 183 1.25 12.85 0.90
CA ALA A 183 0.68 11.75 1.69
C ALA A 183 -0.74 12.06 2.16
N ASN A 184 -0.99 13.29 2.60
CA ASN A 184 -2.32 13.73 3.02
C ASN A 184 -3.32 13.76 1.85
N ILE A 185 -2.91 14.25 0.68
CA ILE A 185 -3.76 14.19 -0.53
C ILE A 185 -4.10 12.73 -0.84
N PHE A 186 -3.10 11.86 -0.83
CA PHE A 186 -3.30 10.44 -1.09
C PHE A 186 -4.25 9.79 -0.07
N GLY A 187 -4.07 10.08 1.22
CA GLY A 187 -4.98 9.66 2.29
C GLY A 187 -6.41 10.15 2.08
N SER A 188 -6.61 11.41 1.67
CA SER A 188 -7.95 11.94 1.38
C SER A 188 -8.61 11.28 0.15
N ILE A 189 -7.84 10.95 -0.88
CA ILE A 189 -8.35 10.23 -2.07
C ILE A 189 -8.78 8.82 -1.67
N ILE A 190 -7.95 8.11 -0.91
CA ILE A 190 -8.29 6.79 -0.38
C ILE A 190 -9.56 6.86 0.45
N GLY A 191 -9.61 7.83 1.36
CA GLY A 191 -10.74 7.98 2.25
C GLY A 191 -12.04 8.31 1.50
N LYS A 192 -11.97 9.07 0.40
CA LYS A 192 -13.15 9.29 -0.46
C LYS A 192 -13.64 8.01 -1.14
N VAL A 193 -12.73 7.14 -1.56
CA VAL A 193 -13.11 5.84 -2.11
C VAL A 193 -13.71 4.94 -1.03
N GLN A 194 -13.13 4.91 0.18
CA GLN A 194 -13.70 4.18 1.32
C GLN A 194 -15.10 4.68 1.69
N GLU A 195 -15.34 6.00 1.67
CA GLU A 195 -16.67 6.56 1.88
C GLU A 195 -17.68 6.05 0.83
N ASN A 196 -17.35 6.08 -0.46
CA ASN A 196 -18.25 5.60 -1.52
C ASN A 196 -18.54 4.09 -1.39
N MET A 197 -17.52 3.34 -1.00
CA MET A 197 -17.63 1.91 -0.76
C MET A 197 -18.55 1.61 0.44
N LEU A 198 -18.39 2.33 1.56
CA LEU A 198 -19.27 2.19 2.71
C LEU A 198 -20.71 2.59 2.39
N ARG A 199 -20.92 3.65 1.61
CA ARG A 199 -22.26 4.04 1.13
C ARG A 199 -22.90 2.92 0.30
N TYR A 200 -22.10 2.31 -0.58
CA TYR A 200 -22.56 1.19 -1.39
C TYR A 200 -22.90 -0.04 -0.54
N ASP A 201 -22.05 -0.40 0.43
CA ASP A 201 -22.33 -1.47 1.40
C ASP A 201 -23.62 -1.23 2.17
N ILE A 202 -23.82 -0.03 2.72
CA ILE A 202 -25.05 0.34 3.44
C ILE A 202 -26.28 0.19 2.53
N SER A 203 -26.16 0.59 1.26
CA SER A 203 -27.27 0.46 0.30
C SER A 203 -27.60 -1.00 -0.03
N GLN A 204 -26.60 -1.88 -0.10
CA GLN A 204 -26.82 -3.31 -0.30
C GLN A 204 -27.46 -3.98 0.91
N VAL A 205 -26.97 -3.68 2.12
CA VAL A 205 -27.54 -4.18 3.39
C VAL A 205 -29.01 -3.78 3.50
N ASN A 206 -29.37 -2.55 3.14
CA ASN A 206 -30.75 -2.07 3.19
C ASN A 206 -31.67 -2.67 2.11
N GLN A 207 -31.15 -3.12 0.96
CA GLN A 207 -31.98 -3.58 -0.17
C GLN A 207 -32.11 -5.10 -0.27
N GLN A 208 -31.08 -5.86 0.10
CA GLN A 208 -31.04 -7.30 -0.15
C GLN A 208 -30.95 -8.15 1.12
N GLY A 209 -30.72 -7.54 2.30
CA GLY A 209 -30.69 -8.27 3.57
C GLY A 209 -29.53 -9.27 3.70
N ASP A 210 -28.60 -9.27 2.75
CA ASP A 210 -27.60 -10.32 2.59
C ASP A 210 -26.19 -9.70 2.56
N THR A 211 -25.26 -10.27 3.35
CA THR A 211 -23.84 -9.86 3.42
C THR A 211 -22.89 -10.95 2.98
N PHE A 212 -23.38 -11.96 2.26
CA PHE A 212 -22.54 -13.08 1.84
C PHE A 212 -21.73 -12.75 0.58
N PHE A 213 -20.41 -12.68 0.76
CA PHE A 213 -19.40 -12.63 -0.31
C PHE A 213 -19.70 -11.61 -1.40
N SER A 214 -19.92 -10.36 -1.01
CA SER A 214 -19.96 -9.30 -2.00
C SER A 214 -18.57 -9.07 -2.59
N SER A 215 -18.50 -8.82 -3.90
CA SER A 215 -17.32 -8.29 -4.60
C SER A 215 -16.72 -7.06 -3.91
N THR A 216 -17.51 -6.38 -3.06
CA THR A 216 -17.06 -5.30 -2.20
C THR A 216 -15.96 -5.73 -1.21
N ASP A 217 -16.00 -6.92 -0.61
CA ASP A 217 -14.95 -7.34 0.34
C ASP A 217 -13.58 -7.57 -0.32
N THR A 218 -13.57 -8.13 -1.54
CA THR A 218 -12.34 -8.28 -2.34
C THR A 218 -11.81 -6.92 -2.79
N ALA A 219 -12.69 -6.00 -3.18
CA ALA A 219 -12.33 -4.64 -3.51
C ALA A 219 -11.70 -3.91 -2.30
N TYR A 220 -12.15 -4.21 -1.07
CA TYR A 220 -11.64 -3.59 0.16
C TYR A 220 -10.17 -3.96 0.37
N LEU A 221 -9.87 -5.26 0.29
CA LEU A 221 -8.51 -5.79 0.46
C LEU A 221 -7.57 -5.28 -0.62
N VAL A 222 -8.01 -5.26 -1.89
CA VAL A 222 -7.23 -4.68 -3.00
C VAL A 222 -6.95 -3.21 -2.76
N PHE A 223 -7.94 -2.45 -2.28
CA PHE A 223 -7.79 -1.02 -2.06
C PHE A 223 -6.86 -0.69 -0.88
N LEU A 224 -6.88 -1.50 0.18
CA LEU A 224 -5.91 -1.40 1.27
C LEU A 224 -4.47 -1.63 0.77
N ILE A 225 -4.25 -2.62 -0.11
CA ILE A 225 -2.93 -2.88 -0.71
C ILE A 225 -2.49 -1.69 -1.58
N ILE A 226 -3.38 -1.16 -2.42
CA ILE A 226 -3.12 0.05 -3.22
C ILE A 226 -2.75 1.22 -2.28
N GLY A 227 -3.44 1.35 -1.15
CA GLY A 227 -3.14 2.35 -0.15
C GLY A 227 -1.72 2.23 0.40
N ILE A 228 -1.30 1.03 0.78
CA ILE A 228 0.06 0.79 1.27
C ILE A 228 1.10 1.14 0.19
N ILE A 229 0.91 0.66 -1.05
CA ILE A 229 1.84 0.92 -2.16
C ILE A 229 1.94 2.42 -2.48
N GLY A 230 0.81 3.12 -2.45
CA GLY A 230 0.81 4.54 -2.76
C GLY A 230 1.45 5.41 -1.69
N TYR A 231 1.37 5.04 -0.41
CA TYR A 231 2.16 5.70 0.64
C TYR A 231 3.66 5.53 0.39
N PHE A 232 4.13 4.32 0.07
CA PHE A 232 5.54 4.11 -0.30
C PHE A 232 5.96 4.86 -1.57
N SER A 233 5.00 5.26 -2.41
CA SER A 233 5.24 6.02 -3.63
C SER A 233 5.32 7.55 -3.42
N VAL A 234 4.97 8.05 -2.22
CA VAL A 234 4.98 9.49 -1.89
C VAL A 234 6.33 10.17 -2.18
N PRO A 235 7.50 9.60 -1.80
CA PRO A 235 8.79 10.18 -2.14
C PRO A 235 8.99 10.33 -3.66
N THR A 236 8.53 9.34 -4.43
CA THR A 236 8.62 9.36 -5.90
C THR A 236 7.73 10.45 -6.48
N VAL A 237 6.49 10.58 -5.99
CA VAL A 237 5.57 11.65 -6.43
C VAL A 237 6.13 13.03 -6.12
N ALA A 238 6.73 13.23 -4.95
CA ALA A 238 7.38 14.50 -4.61
C ALA A 238 8.51 14.89 -5.58
N ASN A 239 9.28 13.89 -6.06
CA ASN A 239 10.33 14.10 -7.07
C ASN A 239 9.81 14.50 -8.45
N TYR A 240 8.58 14.13 -8.81
CA TYR A 240 7.94 14.65 -10.03
C TYR A 240 7.51 16.10 -9.88
N VAL A 241 7.16 16.55 -8.67
CA VAL A 241 6.75 17.94 -8.40
C VAL A 241 7.96 18.88 -8.31
N VAL A 242 8.98 18.50 -7.53
CA VAL A 242 10.20 19.29 -7.35
C VAL A 242 11.40 18.44 -7.72
N HIS A 243 11.95 18.75 -8.91
CA HIS A 243 13.10 18.05 -9.46
C HIS A 243 14.40 18.64 -8.89
N ALA A 244 14.97 17.97 -7.89
CA ALA A 244 16.16 18.44 -7.20
C ALA A 244 17.51 18.13 -7.90
N GLY A 245 17.48 17.73 -9.19
CA GLY A 245 18.66 17.60 -10.04
C GLY A 245 19.22 16.17 -10.17
N GLY A 246 19.29 15.71 -11.43
CA GLY A 246 20.28 14.76 -11.95
C GLY A 246 20.08 13.27 -11.65
N GLY A 247 18.99 12.66 -12.12
CA GLY A 247 18.88 11.19 -12.21
C GLY A 247 18.61 10.46 -10.90
N ASN A 248 17.40 9.93 -10.77
CA ASN A 248 16.88 9.29 -9.57
C ASN A 248 17.56 7.92 -9.28
N SER A 249 18.72 7.91 -8.63
CA SER A 249 19.48 6.66 -8.32
C SER A 249 18.90 5.83 -7.17
N ILE A 250 18.01 6.40 -6.35
CA ILE A 250 17.35 5.70 -5.23
C ILE A 250 16.04 5.03 -5.68
N VAL A 251 15.26 5.69 -6.54
CA VAL A 251 14.00 5.13 -7.06
C VAL A 251 14.26 3.96 -8.04
N SER A 252 15.37 3.99 -8.79
CA SER A 252 15.77 2.83 -9.60
C SER A 252 16.08 1.60 -8.74
N LYS A 253 16.66 1.78 -7.54
CA LYS A 253 16.97 0.67 -6.62
C LYS A 253 15.73 0.10 -5.93
N VAL A 254 14.78 0.94 -5.51
CA VAL A 254 13.53 0.46 -4.90
C VAL A 254 12.61 -0.19 -5.93
N ASN A 255 12.51 0.36 -7.15
CA ASN A 255 11.84 -0.33 -8.25
C ASN A 255 12.52 -1.66 -8.59
N SER A 256 13.85 -1.74 -8.54
CA SER A 256 14.55 -3.02 -8.73
C SER A 256 14.31 -4.04 -7.62
N LEU A 257 13.97 -3.61 -6.39
CA LEU A 257 13.62 -4.51 -5.28
C LEU A 257 12.15 -4.96 -5.31
N VAL A 258 11.24 -4.09 -5.71
CA VAL A 258 9.80 -4.43 -5.83
C VAL A 258 9.53 -5.23 -7.12
N VAL A 259 10.13 -4.84 -8.24
CA VAL A 259 10.10 -5.64 -9.48
C VAL A 259 10.99 -6.89 -9.32
N GLY A 260 12.08 -6.80 -8.56
CA GLY A 260 12.95 -7.92 -8.21
C GLY A 260 12.27 -8.98 -7.36
N GLY A 261 11.51 -8.58 -6.33
CA GLY A 261 10.76 -9.47 -5.45
C GLY A 261 9.55 -10.13 -6.12
N ALA A 262 8.88 -9.45 -7.05
CA ALA A 262 7.88 -10.07 -7.92
C ALA A 262 8.51 -10.99 -8.98
N SER A 263 9.76 -10.72 -9.37
CA SER A 263 10.50 -11.57 -10.32
C SER A 263 11.19 -12.76 -9.68
N SER A 264 11.40 -12.84 -8.36
CA SER A 264 12.00 -14.03 -7.74
C SER A 264 11.05 -15.24 -7.72
N THR A 265 9.73 -15.02 -7.69
CA THR A 265 8.74 -16.09 -7.82
C THR A 265 8.48 -16.50 -9.28
N MET A 266 8.79 -15.65 -10.26
CA MET A 266 8.70 -15.98 -11.69
C MET A 266 10.04 -16.42 -12.31
N ARG A 267 11.18 -16.07 -11.71
CA ARG A 267 12.51 -16.56 -12.09
C ARG A 267 12.82 -17.93 -11.51
N GLY A 268 12.14 -18.36 -10.44
CA GLY A 268 12.20 -19.75 -9.97
C GLY A 268 11.67 -20.76 -11.02
N THR A 269 10.68 -20.35 -11.82
CA THR A 269 10.13 -21.17 -12.92
C THR A 269 10.88 -20.98 -14.24
N ALA A 270 11.37 -19.78 -14.55
CA ALA A 270 12.15 -19.53 -15.78
C ALA A 270 13.62 -20.04 -15.70
N ALA A 271 14.27 -19.96 -14.55
CA ALA A 271 15.61 -20.52 -14.34
C ALA A 271 15.59 -22.06 -14.24
N ALA A 272 14.50 -22.63 -13.73
CA ALA A 272 14.27 -24.07 -13.82
C ALA A 272 14.03 -24.51 -15.28
N GLY A 273 13.29 -23.73 -16.08
CA GLY A 273 13.05 -24.04 -17.50
C GLY A 273 14.31 -24.01 -18.37
N GLY A 274 15.21 -23.05 -18.17
CA GLY A 274 16.47 -22.95 -18.91
C GLY A 274 17.45 -24.08 -18.57
N MET A 275 17.61 -24.40 -17.27
CA MET A 275 18.50 -25.49 -16.85
C MET A 275 17.94 -26.87 -17.20
N VAL A 276 16.61 -27.06 -17.19
CA VAL A 276 15.98 -28.31 -17.64
C VAL A 276 16.06 -28.44 -19.17
N ALA A 277 15.92 -27.36 -19.93
CA ALA A 277 16.09 -27.38 -21.39
C ALA A 277 17.55 -27.69 -21.79
N ASP A 278 18.54 -27.10 -21.11
CA ASP A 278 19.96 -27.37 -21.35
C ASP A 278 20.36 -28.78 -20.91
N ALA A 279 19.86 -29.26 -19.76
CA ALA A 279 20.11 -30.62 -19.30
C ALA A 279 19.46 -31.67 -20.23
N MET A 280 18.24 -31.40 -20.71
CA MET A 280 17.53 -32.28 -21.63
C MET A 280 18.12 -32.22 -23.05
N GLY A 281 18.61 -31.05 -23.48
CA GLY A 281 19.33 -30.88 -24.75
C GLY A 281 20.68 -31.59 -24.78
N ASN A 282 21.44 -31.56 -23.68
CA ASN A 282 22.69 -32.30 -23.56
C ASN A 282 22.45 -33.82 -23.47
N ALA A 283 21.47 -34.27 -22.68
CA ALA A 283 21.11 -35.69 -22.60
C ALA A 283 20.60 -36.24 -23.95
N TYR A 284 19.86 -35.44 -24.71
CA TYR A 284 19.41 -35.82 -26.05
C TYR A 284 20.57 -35.92 -27.04
N ARG A 285 21.54 -35.00 -26.97
CA ARG A 285 22.74 -35.01 -27.83
C ARG A 285 23.64 -36.22 -27.54
N GLU A 286 23.74 -36.62 -26.28
CA GLU A 286 24.52 -37.79 -25.86
C GLU A 286 23.82 -39.11 -26.20
N SER A 287 22.48 -39.15 -26.19
CA SER A 287 21.71 -40.34 -26.55
C SER A 287 21.62 -40.63 -28.05
N ARG A 288 21.82 -39.63 -28.92
CA ARG A 288 21.54 -39.75 -30.37
C ARG A 288 22.76 -39.91 -31.27
N GLY A 289 23.96 -40.04 -30.70
CA GLY A 289 25.07 -40.70 -31.35
C GLY A 289 26.33 -39.87 -31.58
N GLY A 290 27.45 -40.52 -31.30
CA GLY A 290 28.70 -40.39 -32.07
C GLY A 290 29.70 -39.40 -31.50
N GLU A 291 30.80 -39.95 -30.97
CA GLU A 291 32.08 -39.26 -30.77
C GLU A 291 32.40 -38.30 -31.92
N ALA A 292 32.27 -37.00 -31.64
CA ALA A 292 32.86 -35.96 -32.48
C ALA A 292 33.41 -34.85 -31.58
N SER A 293 34.64 -35.13 -31.11
CA SER A 293 35.68 -34.16 -30.78
C SER A 293 35.32 -33.03 -29.82
N SER A 294 35.56 -33.31 -28.54
CA SER A 294 36.17 -32.35 -27.61
C SER A 294 37.41 -31.73 -28.26
N GLY A 295 37.31 -30.50 -28.73
CA GLY A 295 38.47 -29.80 -29.30
C GLY A 295 38.16 -28.45 -29.91
N ASN A 296 38.47 -27.40 -29.14
CA ASN A 296 38.99 -26.14 -29.67
C ASN A 296 38.00 -25.03 -30.09
N ASP A 297 37.16 -24.55 -29.16
CA ASP A 297 36.39 -23.31 -29.33
C ASP A 297 37.16 -22.02 -28.94
N TYR A 298 38.45 -22.14 -28.56
CA TYR A 298 39.31 -20.99 -28.22
C TYR A 298 39.73 -20.14 -29.43
N PHE A 299 39.50 -20.61 -30.67
CA PHE A 299 39.92 -19.89 -31.89
C PHE A 299 38.78 -19.18 -32.63
N LYS A 300 37.50 -19.35 -32.25
CA LYS A 300 36.38 -18.68 -32.93
C LYS A 300 36.15 -17.22 -32.51
N ASN A 301 36.76 -16.78 -31.40
CA ASN A 301 36.53 -15.44 -30.86
C ASN A 301 37.53 -14.38 -31.33
N LYS A 302 38.44 -14.72 -32.26
CA LYS A 302 39.46 -13.79 -32.79
C LYS A 302 39.20 -13.30 -34.23
N LEU A 303 38.05 -13.64 -34.83
CA LEU A 303 37.67 -13.23 -36.19
C LEU A 303 36.44 -12.31 -36.23
N LYS A 304 36.12 -11.63 -35.12
CA LYS A 304 35.02 -10.65 -35.04
C LYS A 304 35.42 -9.33 -34.38
N SER A 305 36.62 -8.87 -34.67
CA SER A 305 37.00 -7.47 -34.45
C SER A 305 37.86 -7.01 -35.62
N GLU A 306 37.20 -6.45 -36.63
CA GLU A 306 37.66 -5.41 -37.56
C GLU A 306 36.74 -5.47 -38.79
N ASP A 307 35.69 -4.65 -38.72
CA ASP A 307 35.19 -3.75 -39.78
C ASP A 307 34.08 -2.86 -39.19
#